data_AF-A0A069E9Q1-F1
#
_entry.id   AF-A0A069E9Q1-F1
#
_cell.length_a   1.000
_cell.length_b   1.000
_cell.length_c   1.000
_cell.angle_alpha   90.00
_cell.angle_beta   90.00
_cell.angle_gamma   90.00
#
_symmetry.space_group_name_H-M   'P 1'
#
loop_
_entity.id
_entity.type
_entity.pdbx_description
1 polymer ?
#
loop_
_entity_poly.entity_id
_entity_poly.type
_entity_poly.pdbx_seq_one_letter_code
_entity_poly.pdbx_strand_id
1 'polypeptide(L)' 'MIDWSAAGASLSDPGYEIPLGLAVLAISPVDGTSDIQLSCEVIWQKEDKIGLKLLGPVSH' A
#
# COMPACT_ATOMS: atom_id res chain seq x y z
N MET A 1 10.75 2.71 -5.39
CA MET A 1 11.36 2.46 -4.07
C MET A 1 10.30 2.80 -3.04
N ILE A 2 9.95 1.87 -2.14
CA ILE A 2 8.88 2.07 -1.15
C ILE A 2 9.51 2.68 0.10
N ASP A 3 9.02 3.84 0.54
CA ASP A 3 9.33 4.37 1.87
C ASP A 3 8.26 3.85 2.84
N TRP A 4 8.67 3.09 3.85
CA TRP A 4 7.76 2.39 4.78
C TRP A 4 8.11 2.71 6.22
N SER A 5 7.06 2.86 7.02
CA SER A 5 7.13 3.05 8.47
C SER A 5 6.09 2.16 9.14
N ALA A 6 6.13 2.05 10.47
CA ALA A 6 5.12 1.33 11.23
C ALA A 6 3.69 1.88 11.04
N ALA A 7 3.54 3.14 10.63
CA ALA A 7 2.24 3.80 10.48
C ALA A 7 1.70 3.81 9.03
N GLY A 8 2.57 3.59 8.03
CA GLY A 8 2.22 3.88 6.65
C GLY A 8 3.31 3.56 5.65
N ALA A 9 2.95 3.63 4.36
CA ALA A 9 3.87 3.46 3.25
C ALA A 9 3.60 4.50 2.16
N SER A 10 4.63 4.90 1.42
CA SER A 10 4.47 5.60 0.15
C SER A 10 4.90 4.73 -1.01
N LEU A 11 4.04 4.64 -2.01
CA LEU A 11 4.26 3.86 -3.23
C LEU A 11 4.43 4.81 -4.42
N SER A 12 5.22 4.36 -5.40
CA SER A 12 5.22 4.99 -6.72
C SER A 12 3.87 4.78 -7.40
N ASP A 13 3.32 5.84 -7.95
CA ASP A 13 2.06 5.84 -8.69
C ASP A 13 2.18 4.98 -9.95
N PRO A 14 1.25 4.06 -10.20
CA PRO A 14 1.29 3.21 -11.39
C PRO A 14 0.83 3.95 -12.67
N GLY A 15 0.59 5.26 -12.62
CA GLY A 15 0.15 6.06 -13.77
C GLY A 15 -1.36 6.02 -14.02
N TYR A 16 -2.14 5.60 -13.03
CA TYR A 16 -3.60 5.66 -13.05
C TYR A 16 -4.12 6.15 -11.70
N GLU A 17 -5.27 6.83 -11.73
CA GLU A 17 -5.89 7.39 -10.53
C GLU A 17 -6.35 6.27 -9.60
N ILE A 18 -5.91 6.30 -8.34
CA ILE A 18 -6.33 5.33 -7.32
C ILE A 18 -7.32 6.05 -6.40
N PRO A 19 -8.55 5.53 -6.25
CA PRO A 19 -9.54 6.17 -5.39
C PRO A 19 -9.05 6.23 -3.94
N LEU A 20 -9.31 7.36 -3.30
CA LEU A 20 -9.10 7.52 -1.86
C LEU A 20 -10.03 6.58 -1.09
N GLY A 21 -9.54 6.06 0.04
CA GLY A 21 -10.31 5.19 0.93
C GLY A 21 -9.69 3.81 1.14
N LEU A 22 -10.50 2.86 1.64
CA LEU A 22 -10.03 1.54 2.04
C LEU A 22 -9.53 0.73 0.84
N ALA A 23 -8.37 0.10 1.03
CA ALA A 23 -7.72 -0.73 0.04
C ALA A 23 -7.02 -1.93 0.70
N VAL A 24 -6.58 -2.86 -0.14
CA VAL A 24 -5.72 -3.98 0.27
C VAL A 24 -4.37 -3.80 -0.40
N LEU A 25 -3.31 -3.77 0.41
CA LEU A 25 -1.93 -3.78 -0.06
C LEU A 25 -1.44 -5.23 -0.08
N ALA A 26 -1.15 -5.74 -1.28
CA ALA A 26 -0.49 -7.03 -1.48
C ALA A 26 1.01 -6.81 -1.67
N ILE A 27 1.83 -7.49 -0.88
CA ILE A 27 3.29 -7.43 -0.94
C ILE A 27 3.80 -8.82 -1.31
N SER A 28 4.31 -8.95 -2.53
CA SER A 28 4.93 -10.18 -3.01
C SER A 28 6.43 -10.15 -2.71
N PRO A 29 6.95 -11.08 -1.88
CA PRO A 29 8.36 -11.15 -1.57
C PRO A 29 9.17 -11.68 -2.78
N VAL A 30 10.39 -11.18 -2.94
CA VAL A 30 11.25 -11.46 -4.11
C VAL A 30 11.65 -12.94 -4.19
N ASP A 31 11.71 -13.61 -3.04
CA ASP A 31 12.04 -15.03 -2.93
C ASP A 31 10.87 -15.97 -3.32
N GLY A 32 9.71 -15.40 -3.71
CA GLY A 32 8.54 -16.16 -4.14
C GLY A 32 7.79 -16.86 -3.00
N THR A 33 8.02 -16.44 -1.75
CA THR A 33 7.19 -16.86 -0.62
C THR A 33 5.78 -16.25 -0.72
N SER A 34 4.87 -16.64 0.19
CA SER A 34 3.48 -16.20 0.15
C SER A 34 3.34 -14.69 0.28
N ASP A 35 2.41 -14.13 -0.49
CA ASP A 35 2.06 -12.71 -0.42
C ASP A 35 1.61 -12.31 0.98
N ILE A 36 2.07 -11.15 1.44
CA ILE A 36 1.56 -10.51 2.66
C ILE A 36 0.46 -9.55 2.25
N GLN A 37 -0.74 -9.72 2.80
CA GLN A 37 -1.86 -8.81 2.60
C GLN A 37 -2.09 -7.95 3.85
N LEU A 38 -2.13 -6.64 3.64
CA LEU A 38 -2.40 -5.66 4.68
C LEU A 38 -3.63 -4.83 4.30
N SER A 39 -4.51 -4.61 5.26
CA SER A 39 -5.55 -3.59 5.13
C SER A 39 -4.89 -2.22 5.21
N CYS A 40 -5.24 -1.34 4.28
CA CYS A 40 -4.73 0.03 4.26
C CYS A 40 -5.81 1.02 3.82
N GLU A 41 -5.49 2.30 3.95
CA GLU A 41 -6.30 3.40 3.45
C GLU A 41 -5.43 4.29 2.57
N VAL A 42 -5.90 4.56 1.35
CA VAL A 42 -5.32 5.56 0.45
C VAL A 42 -5.77 6.93 0.93
N ILE A 43 -4.82 7.69 1.49
CA ILE A 43 -5.10 8.97 2.15
C ILE A 43 -4.73 10.19 1.31
N TRP A 44 -3.83 10.02 0.34
CA TRP A 44 -3.51 11.03 -0.66
C TRP A 44 -2.86 10.41 -1.90
N GLN A 45 -3.02 11.09 -3.03
CA GLN A 45 -2.31 10.82 -4.27
C GLN A 45 -1.76 12.16 -4.79
N LYS A 46 -0.48 12.20 -5.13
CA LYS A 46 0.17 13.40 -5.66
C LYS A 46 1.23 13.00 -6.67
N GLU A 47 1.08 13.52 -7.90
CA GLU A 47 2.00 13.30 -9.01
C GLU A 47 2.28 11.81 -9.22
N ASP A 48 3.47 11.35 -8.82
CA ASP A 48 3.98 10.00 -8.99
C ASP A 48 3.96 9.20 -7.68
N LYS A 49 3.21 9.63 -6.66
CA LYS A 49 3.18 8.98 -5.35
C LYS A 49 1.79 8.81 -4.76
N ILE A 50 1.67 7.72 -4.02
CA ILE A 50 0.48 7.35 -3.27
C ILE A 50 0.85 7.20 -1.80
N GLY A 51 0.09 7.87 -0.94
CA GLY A 51 0.20 7.73 0.51
C GLY A 51 -0.78 6.71 1.06
N LEU A 52 -0.24 5.71 1.76
CA LEU A 52 -1.01 4.67 2.42
C LEU A 52 -0.87 4.77 3.94
N LYS A 53 -2.00 4.70 4.63
CA LYS A 53 -2.05 4.42 6.07
C LYS A 53 -2.27 2.93 6.27
N LEU A 54 -1.39 2.26 7.01
CA LEU A 54 -1.53 0.83 7.30
C LEU A 54 -2.50 0.65 8.46
N LEU A 55 -3.47 -0.25 8.29
CA LEU A 55 -4.49 -0.56 9.30
C LEU A 55 -4.21 -1.88 10.02
N GLY A 56 -3.33 -2.71 9.47
CA GLY A 56 -2.91 -3.99 10.03
C GLY A 56 -3.12 -5.16 9.06
N PRO A 57 -2.96 -6.41 9.54
CA PRO A 57 -3.21 -7.59 8.73
C PRO A 57 -4.70 -7.71 8.37
N VAL A 58 -4.98 -8.17 7.15
CA VAL A 58 -6.35 -8.49 6.74
C VAL A 58 -6.84 -9.65 7.63
N SER A 59 -7.83 -9.38 8.47
CA SER A 59 -8.48 -10.44 9.26
C SER A 59 -9.51 -11.14 8.39
N HIS A 60 -9.37 -12.46 8.25
CA HIS A 60 -10.35 -13.33 7.59
C HIS A 60 -11.60 -13.53 8.44
#